data_AF-A0A7Y5SC67-F1
#
_entry.id   AF-A0A7Y5SC67-F1
#
_cell.length_a   1.000
_cell.length_b   1.000
_cell.length_c   1.000
_cell.angle_alpha   90.00
_cell.angle_beta   90.00
_cell.angle_gamma   90.00
#
_symmetry.space_group_name_H-M   'P 1'
#
loop_
_entity.id
_entity.type
_entity.pdbx_description
1 polymer ?
#
loop_
_entity_poly.entity_id
_entity_poly.type
_entity_poly.pdbx_seq_one_letter_code
_entity_poly.pdbx_strand_id
1 'polypeptide(L)' 'MSIPFKQILSHLEVRGWRLQRIWKPYRVFLRGRDELPILIEVNNGRVDRKAWEQIKKIAD' A
#
# COMPACT_ATOMS: atom_id res chain seq x y z
N MET A 1 10.87 -11.04 -7.12
CA MET A 1 9.48 -11.57 -7.06
C MET A 1 8.56 -10.41 -6.72
N SER A 2 7.40 -10.29 -7.35
CA SER A 2 6.43 -9.20 -7.11
C SER A 2 5.11 -9.75 -6.59
N ILE A 3 4.41 -8.96 -5.77
CA ILE A 3 3.19 -9.33 -5.07
C ILE A 3 1.99 -8.67 -5.77
N PRO A 4 0.86 -9.39 -5.96
CA PRO A 4 -0.34 -8.79 -6.52
C PRO A 4 -0.86 -7.66 -5.63
N PHE A 5 -1.17 -6.50 -6.23
CA PHE A 5 -1.69 -5.34 -5.49
C PHE A 5 -2.98 -5.67 -4.73
N LYS A 6 -3.84 -6.56 -5.27
CA LYS A 6 -5.06 -7.00 -4.60
C LYS A 6 -4.79 -7.62 -3.22
N GLN A 7 -3.70 -8.37 -3.07
CA GLN A 7 -3.32 -8.97 -1.78
C GLN A 7 -2.86 -7.89 -0.78
N ILE A 8 -2.12 -6.90 -1.27
CA ILE A 8 -1.66 -5.76 -0.48
C ILE A 8 -2.83 -4.90 -0.01
N LEU A 9 -3.78 -4.63 -0.91
CA LEU A 9 -4.99 -3.88 -0.60
C LEU A 9 -5.76 -4.54 0.54
N SER A 10 -6.06 -5.84 0.45
CA SER A 10 -6.76 -6.56 1.51
C SER A 10 -5.99 -6.56 2.84
N HIS A 11 -4.66 -6.67 2.82
CA HIS A 11 -3.83 -6.62 4.04
C HIS A 11 -3.90 -5.26 4.74
N LEU A 12 -3.91 -4.17 3.96
CA LEU A 12 -3.97 -2.80 4.45
C LEU A 12 -5.37 -2.45 4.99
N GLU A 13 -6.43 -2.83 4.27
CA GLU A 13 -7.82 -2.58 4.68
C GLU A 13 -8.16 -3.23 6.02
N VAL A 14 -7.69 -4.47 6.27
CA VAL A 14 -7.87 -5.16 7.55
C VAL A 14 -7.19 -4.42 8.72
N ARG A 15 -6.14 -3.65 8.44
CA ARG A 15 -5.41 -2.83 9.43
C ARG A 15 -5.91 -1.39 9.51
N GLY A 16 -7.06 -1.10 8.88
CA GLY A 16 -7.69 0.22 8.91
C GLY A 16 -7.10 1.24 7.91
N TRP A 17 -6.14 0.85 7.09
CA TRP A 17 -5.64 1.71 6.01
C TRP A 17 -6.66 1.75 4.87
N ARG A 18 -6.95 2.93 4.33
CA ARG A 18 -7.88 3.10 3.21
C ARG A 18 -7.19 3.73 2.02
N LEU A 19 -7.46 3.17 0.83
CA LEU A 19 -7.04 3.77 -0.43
C LEU A 19 -7.80 5.09 -0.63
N GLN A 20 -7.07 6.20 -0.63
CA GLN A 20 -7.64 7.54 -0.71
C GLN A 20 -7.44 8.16 -2.09
N ARG A 21 -6.25 7.99 -2.68
CA ARG A 21 -5.91 8.59 -3.98
C ARG A 21 -5.13 7.62 -4.86
N ILE A 22 -5.32 7.81 -6.17
CA ILE A 22 -4.66 7.05 -7.22
C ILE A 22 -3.85 8.03 -8.07
N TRP A 23 -2.52 7.95 -7.98
CA TRP A 23 -1.59 8.79 -8.73
C TRP A 23 -0.63 7.90 -9.49
N LYS A 24 -0.95 7.48 -10.72
CA LYS A 24 -0.16 6.47 -11.44
C LYS A 24 1.34 6.85 -11.51
N PRO A 25 2.27 5.92 -11.18
CA PRO A 25 2.04 4.50 -10.80
C PRO A 25 1.64 4.25 -9.34
N TYR A 26 1.64 5.27 -8.48
CA TYR A 26 1.38 5.21 -7.04
C TYR A 26 -0.09 5.04 -6.63
N ARG A 27 -0.27 4.46 -5.44
CA ARG A 27 -1.51 4.35 -4.68
C ARG A 27 -1.27 4.90 -3.28
N VAL A 28 -2.13 5.82 -2.86
CA VAL A 28 -1.98 6.54 -1.59
C VAL A 28 -2.96 6.01 -0.57
N PHE A 29 -2.43 5.53 0.56
CA PHE A 29 -3.19 5.02 1.68
C PHE A 29 -3.06 5.93 2.90
N LEU A 30 -4.16 6.11 3.63
CA LEU A 30 -4.19 6.85 4.89
C LEU A 30 -4.82 5.96 5.98
N ARG A 31 -4.34 6.12 7.21
CA ARG A 31 -4.94 5.59 8.43
C ARG A 31 -5.11 6.78 9.40
N GLY A 32 -6.33 7.08 9.80
CA GLY A 32 -6.62 8.25 10.65
C GLY A 32 -6.24 9.62 10.05
N ARG A 33 -6.19 10.64 10.91
CA ARG A 33 -5.80 12.03 10.54
C ARG A 33 -4.34 12.36 10.87
N ASP A 34 -3.75 11.67 11.84
CA ASP A 34 -2.42 11.98 12.38
C ASP A 34 -1.29 11.10 11.82
N GLU A 35 -1.60 10.13 10.97
CA GLU A 35 -0.58 9.24 10.39
C GLU A 35 -0.13 9.69 9.00
N LEU A 36 1.15 9.44 8.72
CA LEU A 36 1.73 9.74 7.43
C LEU A 36 1.12 8.85 6.33
N PRO A 37 0.85 9.41 5.14
CA PRO A 37 0.38 8.63 4.01
C PRO A 37 1.42 7.59 3.57
N ILE A 38 0.93 6.39 3.28
CA ILE A 38 1.73 5.37 2.61
C ILE A 38 1.52 5.49 1.10
N LEU A 39 2.63 5.67 0.38
CA LEU A 39 2.66 5.63 -1.08
C LEU A 39 3.17 4.26 -1.53
N ILE A 40 2.38 3.58 -2.35
CA ILE A 40 2.72 2.27 -2.89
C ILE A 40 2.81 2.37 -4.40
N GLU A 41 3.99 2.13 -4.95
CA GLU A 41 4.17 2.03 -6.39
C GLU A 41 3.57 0.72 -6.91
N VAL A 42 2.65 0.82 -7.87
CA VAL A 42 1.98 -0.33 -8.48
C VAL A 42 2.25 -0.35 -9.98
N ASN A 43 3.10 -1.29 -10.39
CA ASN A 43 3.47 -1.51 -11.79
C ASN A 43 2.72 -2.73 -12.33
N ASN A 44 1.88 -2.53 -13.35
CA ASN A 44 1.04 -3.60 -13.94
C ASN A 44 0.24 -4.42 -12.91
N GLY A 45 -0.31 -3.75 -11.89
CA GLY A 45 -1.09 -4.40 -10.83
C GLY A 45 -0.27 -5.19 -9.83
N ARG A 46 1.06 -5.02 -9.83
CA ARG A 46 1.99 -5.71 -8.93
C ARG A 46 2.89 -4.70 -8.21
N VAL A 47 3.36 -5.09 -7.04
CA VAL A 47 4.28 -4.31 -6.20
C VAL A 47 5.54 -5.13 -5.99
N ASP A 48 6.70 -4.48 -5.99
CA ASP A 48 7.94 -5.17 -5.66
C ASP A 48 7.89 -5.74 -4.25
N ARG A 49 8.42 -6.96 -4.05
CA ARG A 49 8.38 -7.63 -2.75
C ARG A 49 9.21 -6.88 -1.70
N LYS A 50 10.35 -6.28 -2.05
CA LYS A 50 11.15 -5.52 -1.08
C LYS A 50 10.42 -4.25 -0.65
N ALA A 51 9.79 -3.56 -1.61
CA ALA A 51 8.94 -2.40 -1.31
C ALA A 51 7.79 -2.80 -0.37
N TRP A 52 7.13 -3.94 -0.64
CA TRP A 52 6.07 -4.44 0.23
C TRP A 52 6.55 -4.76 1.64
N GLU A 53 7.69 -5.43 1.81
CA GLU A 53 8.23 -5.75 3.14
C GLU A 53 8.54 -4.49 3.95
N GLN A 54 8.97 -3.40 3.31
CA GLN A 54 9.16 -2.10 3.99
C GLN A 54 7.83 -1.47 4.39
N ILE A 55 6.85 -1.46 3.49
CA ILE A 55 5.50 -0.95 3.76
C ILE A 55 4.85 -1.72 4.90
N LYS A 56 5.00 -3.05 4.91
CA LYS A 56 4.43 -3.93 5.94
C LYS A 56 4.94 -3.58 7.34
N LYS A 57 6.21 -3.20 7.50
CA LYS A 57 6.77 -2.75 8.79
C LYS A 57 6.20 -1.43 9.31
N ILE A 58 5.62 -0.62 8.42
CA ILE A 58 4.98 0.66 8.75
C ILE A 58 3.49 0.45 9.02
N ALA A 59 2.89 -0.49 8.29
CA ALA A 59 1.45 -0.70 8.30
C ALA A 59 0.94 -1.68 9.37
N ASP A 60 1.77 -2.67 9.76
CA ASP A 60 1.57 -3.53 10.95
C ASP A 60 1.94 -2.78 12.24
#